data_AF-A0A9E0TAU8-F1
#
_entry.id   AF-A0A9E0TAU8-F1
#
_cell.length_a   1.000
_cell.length_b   1.000
_cell.length_c   1.000
_cell.angle_alpha   90.00
_cell.angle_beta   90.00
_cell.angle_gamma   90.00
#
_symmetry.space_group_name_H-M   'P 1'
#
loop_
_entity.id
_entity.type
_entity.pdbx_description
1 polymer ?
#
loop_
_entity_poly.entity_id
_entity_poly.type
_entity_poly.pdbx_seq_one_letter_code
_entity_poly.pdbx_strand_id
1 'polypeptide(L)'
;LAMLQNMMNSLIEHEAIKTTVPKAKELRRVIEPMITLAKEDSVANRRLAFNRLRDRDSVTKLFNDLGPRFKTRPGGYTRILKMGFRVGDNAPMAFVELVDRPEVSGDTSAEA
;
A
#
# COMPACT_ATOMS: atom_id res chain seq x y z
N LEU A 1 6.50 7.75 14.01
CA LEU A 1 6.33 6.74 12.94
C LEU A 1 4.95 6.11 12.88
N ALA A 2 4.12 6.20 13.93
CA ALA A 2 2.78 5.61 13.98
C ALA A 2 1.87 5.96 12.78
N MET A 3 1.93 7.21 12.27
CA MET A 3 1.14 7.61 11.10
C MET A 3 1.49 6.76 9.85
N LEU A 4 2.78 6.60 9.53
CA LEU A 4 3.20 5.83 8.36
C LEU A 4 2.93 4.33 8.54
N GLN A 5 3.05 3.83 9.77
CA GLN A 5 2.69 2.46 10.10
C GLN A 5 1.22 2.17 9.80
N ASN A 6 0.31 3.03 10.28
CA ASN A 6 -1.12 2.89 10.01
C ASN A 6 -1.41 2.98 8.50
N MET A 7 -0.78 3.93 7.80
CA MET A 7 -0.94 4.05 6.36
C MET A 7 -0.40 2.83 5.58
N MET A 8 0.68 2.20 6.03
CA MET A 8 1.18 0.95 5.45
C MET A 8 0.17 -0.18 5.63
N ASN A 9 -0.35 -0.36 6.85
CA ASN A 9 -1.36 -1.40 7.12
C ASN A 9 -2.61 -1.18 6.25
N SER A 10 -3.14 0.04 6.19
CA SER A 10 -4.29 0.36 5.35
C SER A 10 -4.02 0.14 3.85
N LEU A 11 -2.81 0.43 3.37
CA LEU A 11 -2.45 0.16 1.96
C LEU A 11 -2.31 -1.34 1.68
N ILE A 12 -1.78 -2.14 2.62
CA ILE A 12 -1.70 -3.60 2.47
C ILE A 12 -3.10 -4.21 2.46
N GLU A 13 -3.95 -3.76 3.39
CA GLU A 13 -5.32 -4.26 3.54
C GLU A 13 -6.18 -3.95 2.31
N HIS A 14 -6.29 -2.68 1.93
CA HIS A 14 -7.22 -2.24 0.87
C HIS A 14 -6.60 -2.13 -0.52
N GLU A 15 -5.27 -2.27 -0.64
CA GLU A 15 -4.49 -2.13 -1.88
C GLU A 15 -4.57 -0.77 -2.58
N ALA A 16 -5.43 0.13 -2.12
CA ALA A 16 -5.47 1.51 -2.51
C ALA A 16 -6.01 2.40 -1.40
N ILE A 17 -5.41 3.59 -1.25
CA ILE A 17 -5.81 4.60 -0.26
C ILE A 17 -5.78 5.99 -0.85
N LYS A 18 -6.55 6.89 -0.24
CA LYS A 18 -6.58 8.32 -0.53
C LYS A 18 -5.84 9.08 0.56
N THR A 19 -4.86 9.91 0.19
CA THR A 19 -4.08 10.71 1.15
C THR A 19 -3.54 11.98 0.50
N THR A 20 -2.74 12.78 1.21
CA THR A 20 -2.11 13.97 0.63
C THR A 20 -0.84 13.60 -0.15
N VAL A 21 -0.47 14.40 -1.15
CA VAL A 21 0.72 14.17 -2.00
C VAL A 21 2.00 13.99 -1.18
N PRO A 22 2.30 14.81 -0.14
CA PRO A 22 3.51 14.62 0.66
C PRO A 22 3.50 13.29 1.41
N LYS A 23 2.36 12.91 2.01
CA LYS A 23 2.24 11.64 2.74
C LYS A 23 2.35 10.43 1.80
N ALA A 24 1.79 10.52 0.60
CA ALA A 24 1.90 9.48 -0.42
C ALA A 24 3.36 9.24 -0.84
N LYS A 25 4.13 10.32 -1.04
CA LYS A 25 5.56 10.21 -1.38
C LYS A 25 6.39 9.58 -0.26
N GLU A 26 6.12 9.94 0.99
CA GLU A 26 6.79 9.32 2.15
C GLU A 26 6.38 7.86 2.34
N LEU A 27 5.10 7.52 2.11
CA LEU A 27 4.61 6.14 2.20
C LEU A 27 5.39 5.21 1.26
N ARG A 28 5.70 5.65 0.04
CA ARG A 28 6.48 4.88 -0.93
C ARG A 28 7.82 4.40 -0.35
N ARG A 29 8.51 5.27 0.41
CA ARG A 29 9.83 4.98 0.98
C ARG A 29 9.79 3.84 2.00
N VAL A 30 8.65 3.62 2.66
CA VAL A 30 8.51 2.60 3.71
C VAL A 30 7.82 1.33 3.23
N ILE A 31 6.84 1.44 2.31
CA ILE A 31 6.08 0.28 1.84
C ILE A 31 6.82 -0.53 0.78
N GLU A 32 7.59 0.09 -0.11
CA GLU A 32 8.27 -0.66 -1.18
C GLU A 32 9.38 -1.60 -0.65
N PRO A 33 10.20 -1.19 0.34
CA PRO A 33 11.10 -2.13 1.01
C PRO A 33 10.35 -3.24 1.74
N MET A 34 9.15 -2.98 2.25
CA MET A 34 8.33 -3.97 2.93
C MET A 34 7.82 -5.05 1.96
N ILE A 35 7.35 -4.65 0.77
CA ILE A 35 6.95 -5.59 -0.30
C ILE A 35 8.16 -6.36 -0.82
N THR A 36 9.32 -5.70 -0.92
CA THR A 36 10.58 -6.36 -1.33
C THR A 36 11.00 -7.43 -0.33
N LEU A 37 10.92 -7.14 0.97
CA LEU A 37 11.18 -8.11 2.05
C LEU A 37 10.24 -9.33 1.97
N ALA A 38 9.00 -9.12 1.54
CA ALA A 38 7.97 -10.16 1.45
C ALA A 38 8.17 -11.15 0.30
N LYS A 39 9.04 -10.84 -0.67
CA LYS A 39 9.35 -11.75 -1.78
C LYS A 39 10.03 -13.04 -1.33
N GLU A 40 10.77 -12.97 -0.23
CA GLU A 40 11.43 -14.10 0.40
C GLU A 40 10.76 -14.40 1.73
N ASP A 41 9.96 -15.46 1.75
CA ASP A 41 9.29 -15.89 2.98
C ASP A 41 10.27 -16.62 3.91
N SER A 42 10.55 -16.01 5.05
CA SER A 42 11.30 -16.61 6.14
C SER A 42 10.76 -16.14 7.49
N VAL A 43 10.95 -16.95 8.53
CA VAL A 43 10.55 -16.60 9.90
C VAL A 43 11.21 -15.29 10.35
N ALA A 44 12.47 -15.06 9.97
CA ALA A 44 13.18 -13.83 10.27
C ALA A 44 12.53 -12.62 9.58
N ASN A 45 12.20 -12.73 8.28
CA ASN A 45 11.56 -11.66 7.51
C ASN A 45 10.16 -11.34 8.04
N ARG A 46 9.37 -12.36 8.40
CA ARG A 46 8.05 -12.16 9.02
C ARG A 46 8.16 -11.42 10.37
N ARG A 47 9.15 -11.75 11.20
CA ARG A 47 9.41 -11.03 12.47
C ARG A 47 9.84 -9.57 12.24
N LEU A 48 10.69 -9.32 11.24
CA LEU A 48 11.10 -7.97 10.86
C LEU A 48 9.93 -7.13 10.33
N ALA A 49 9.05 -7.72 9.51
CA ALA A 49 7.84 -7.07 9.05
C ALA A 49 6.88 -6.76 10.21
N PHE A 50 6.66 -7.72 11.11
CA PHE A 50 5.81 -7.52 12.28
C PHE A 50 6.32 -6.43 13.22
N ASN A 51 7.63 -6.29 13.39
CA ASN A 51 8.20 -5.19 14.20
C ASN A 51 7.81 -3.81 13.65
N ARG A 52 7.67 -3.66 12.33
CA ARG A 52 7.32 -2.40 11.66
C ARG A 52 5.82 -2.18 11.51
N LEU A 53 5.04 -3.23 11.22
CA LEU A 53 3.60 -3.14 10.96
C LEU A 53 2.77 -3.25 12.25
N ARG A 54 3.22 -4.07 13.21
CA ARG A 54 2.52 -4.45 14.45
C ARG A 54 1.09 -4.97 14.24
N ASP A 55 0.81 -5.46 13.05
CA ASP A 55 -0.47 -6.04 12.69
C ASP A 55 -0.25 -7.41 12.03
N ARG A 56 -0.97 -8.42 12.54
CA ARG A 56 -0.77 -9.80 12.11
C ARG A 56 -1.40 -10.07 10.75
N ASP A 57 -2.54 -9.46 10.48
CA ASP A 57 -3.31 -9.70 9.25
C ASP A 57 -2.60 -9.06 8.06
N SER A 58 -2.10 -7.83 8.22
CA SER A 58 -1.24 -7.16 7.24
C SER A 58 0.03 -7.97 6.94
N VAL A 59 0.71 -8.51 7.96
CA VAL A 59 1.88 -9.38 7.73
C VAL A 59 1.50 -10.65 6.98
N THR A 60 0.35 -11.24 7.31
CA THR A 60 -0.13 -12.46 6.66
C THR A 60 -0.42 -12.21 5.18
N LYS A 61 -1.17 -11.15 4.86
CA LYS A 61 -1.47 -10.75 3.48
C LYS A 61 -0.20 -10.39 2.70
N LEU A 62 0.71 -9.65 3.33
CA LEU A 62 1.96 -9.22 2.72
C LEU A 62 2.80 -10.41 2.21
N PHE A 63 2.97 -11.47 3.00
CA PHE A 63 3.80 -12.61 2.62
C PHE A 63 3.05 -13.66 1.80
N ASN A 64 1.75 -13.85 2.03
CA ASN A 64 0.99 -14.91 1.37
C ASN A 64 0.46 -14.48 -0.01
N ASP A 65 0.21 -13.19 -0.23
CA ASP A 65 -0.40 -12.66 -1.45
C ASP A 65 0.54 -11.69 -2.18
N LEU A 66 0.89 -10.57 -1.54
CA LEU A 66 1.65 -9.50 -2.20
C LEU A 66 3.09 -9.91 -2.56
N GLY A 67 3.77 -10.66 -1.71
CA GLY A 67 5.13 -11.16 -1.95
C GLY A 67 5.23 -12.01 -3.22
N PRO A 68 4.43 -13.10 -3.35
CA PRO A 68 4.34 -13.89 -4.55
C PRO A 68 3.92 -13.08 -5.79
N ARG A 69 2.91 -12.20 -5.66
CA ARG A 69 2.40 -11.38 -6.76
C ARG A 69 3.46 -10.47 -7.36
N PHE A 70 4.34 -9.89 -6.54
CA PHE A 70 5.39 -8.97 -7.01
C PHE A 70 6.76 -9.62 -7.20
N LYS A 71 6.88 -10.95 -7.09
CA LYS A 71 8.17 -11.65 -7.08
C LYS A 71 9.07 -11.30 -8.28
N THR A 72 8.50 -11.27 -9.48
CA THR A 72 9.22 -11.00 -10.74
C THR A 72 9.45 -9.51 -11.04
N ARG A 73 8.75 -8.59 -10.36
CA ARG A 73 8.80 -7.15 -10.65
C ARG A 73 10.00 -6.48 -9.99
N PRO A 74 10.90 -5.79 -10.72
CA PRO A 74 12.06 -5.10 -10.15
C PRO A 74 11.68 -3.73 -9.57
N GLY A 75 10.95 -3.72 -8.44
CA GLY A 75 10.56 -2.48 -7.74
C GLY A 75 9.36 -1.75 -8.34
N GLY A 76 9.02 -0.58 -7.77
CA GLY A 76 7.92 0.24 -8.26
C GLY A 76 6.55 -0.43 -8.07
N TYR A 77 6.28 -0.93 -6.87
CA TYR A 77 5.03 -1.63 -6.54
C TYR A 77 3.86 -0.67 -6.30
N THR A 78 4.14 0.62 -6.13
CA THR A 78 3.13 1.65 -5.82
C THR A 78 2.98 2.69 -6.93
N ARG A 79 1.75 2.99 -7.31
CA ARG A 79 1.40 4.12 -8.18
C ARG A 79 0.80 5.26 -7.35
N ILE A 80 1.20 6.49 -7.65
CA ILE A 80 0.66 7.70 -7.02
C ILE A 80 0.03 8.54 -8.12
N LEU A 81 -1.29 8.73 -8.05
CA LEU A 81 -2.08 9.55 -8.97
C LEU A 81 -2.51 10.82 -8.22
N LYS A 82 -2.23 12.01 -8.77
CA LYS A 82 -2.70 13.26 -8.17
C LYS A 82 -4.21 13.40 -8.41
N MET A 83 -4.96 13.82 -7.38
CA MET A 83 -6.43 13.91 -7.45
C MET A 83 -6.97 15.28 -7.05
N GLY A 84 -6.30 16.34 -7.50
CA GLY A 84 -6.69 17.72 -7.19
C GLY A 84 -6.41 18.11 -5.74
N PHE A 85 -7.25 18.97 -5.19
CA PHE A 85 -7.07 19.56 -3.86
C PHE A 85 -8.28 19.29 -2.96
N ARG A 86 -8.03 19.12 -1.67
CA ARG A 86 -9.08 18.90 -0.67
C ARG A 86 -9.85 20.19 -0.41
N VAL A 87 -11.17 20.07 -0.35
CA VAL A 87 -12.07 21.17 0.04
C VAL A 87 -11.82 21.53 1.51
N GLY A 88 -11.67 22.83 1.79
CA GLY A 88 -11.48 23.37 3.14
C GLY A 88 -10.07 23.89 3.39
N ASP A 89 -9.04 23.09 3.14
CA ASP A 89 -7.63 23.47 3.37
C ASP A 89 -6.77 23.51 2.11
N ASN A 90 -7.37 23.25 0.94
CA ASN A 90 -6.70 23.22 -0.37
C ASN A 90 -5.44 22.32 -0.37
N ALA A 91 -5.42 21.26 0.45
CA ALA A 91 -4.27 20.37 0.51
C ALA A 91 -4.21 19.51 -0.77
N PRO A 92 -3.02 19.36 -1.42
CA PRO A 92 -2.89 18.56 -2.62
C PRO A 92 -3.08 17.08 -2.28
N MET A 93 -4.03 16.45 -2.96
CA MET A 93 -4.44 15.07 -2.70
C MET A 93 -3.86 14.09 -3.73
N ALA A 94 -3.69 12.84 -3.30
CA ALA A 94 -3.23 11.74 -4.11
C ALA A 94 -3.99 10.44 -3.80
N PHE A 95 -4.24 9.67 -4.85
CA PHE A 95 -4.64 8.28 -4.78
C PHE A 95 -3.38 7.42 -4.90
N VAL A 96 -3.16 6.54 -3.91
CA VAL A 96 -2.02 5.62 -3.89
C VAL A 96 -2.55 4.21 -4.03
N GLU A 97 -2.05 3.45 -4.99
CA GLU A 97 -2.49 2.08 -5.24
C GLU A 97 -1.30 1.13 -5.45
N LEU A 98 -1.52 -0.15 -5.18
CA LEU A 98 -0.63 -1.22 -5.61
C LEU A 98 -0.82 -1.49 -7.11
N VAL A 99 0.30 -1.68 -7.82
CA VAL A 99 0.28 -2.01 -9.25
C VAL A 99 -0.24 -3.43 -9.45
N ASP A 100 -0.73 -3.76 -10.64
CA ASP A 100 -1.25 -5.10 -10.99
C ASP A 100 -2.46 -5.53 -10.14
N ARG A 101 -3.25 -4.56 -9.63
CA ARG A 101 -4.48 -4.87 -8.90
C ARG A 101 -5.44 -5.60 -9.85
N PRO A 102 -5.99 -6.75 -9.46
CA PRO A 102 -7.02 -7.39 -10.29
C PRO A 102 -8.14 -6.38 -10.54
N GLU A 103 -8.57 -6.27 -11.79
CA GLU A 103 -9.71 -5.43 -12.11
C GLU A 103 -10.92 -5.96 -11.35
N VAL A 104 -11.47 -5.12 -10.47
CA VAL A 104 -12.77 -5.40 -9.87
C VAL A 104 -13.76 -5.23 -11.01
N SER A 105 -14.26 -6.35 -11.54
CA SER A 105 -15.36 -6.37 -12.51
C SER A 105 -16.51 -5.54 -11.92
N GLY A 106 -16.67 -4.34 -12.44
CA GLY A 106 -17.50 -3.32 -11.82
C GLY A 106 -18.99 -3.57 -12.03
N ASP A 107 -19.70 -3.81 -10.94
CA ASP A 107 -21.06 -3.28 -10.82
C ASP A 107 -20.94 -1.78 -10.50
N THR A 108 -20.74 -0.98 -11.55
CA THR A 108 -20.97 0.46 -11.46
C THR A 108 -22.46 0.67 -11.67
N SER A 109 -23.25 0.55 -10.60
CA SER A 109 -24.58 1.12 -10.56
C SER A 109 -24.42 2.64 -10.66
N ALA A 110 -24.55 3.16 -11.87
CA ALA A 110 -24.80 4.56 -12.10
C ALA A 110 -26.14 4.91 -11.44
N GLU A 111 -26.10 5.58 -10.29
CA GLU A 111 -27.27 6.25 -9.73
C GLU A 111 -27.41 7.63 -10.36
N ALA A 112 -28.68 7.89 -10.72
CA ALA A 112 -29.24 8.96 -11.54
C ALA A 112 -29.01 10.40 -11.02
#